data_AF-A0A9E3QC02-F1
#
_entry.id   AF-A0A9E3QC02-F1
#
_cell.length_a   1.000
_cell.length_b   1.000
_cell.length_c   1.000
_cell.angle_alpha   90.00
_cell.angle_beta   90.00
_cell.angle_gamma   90.00
#
_symmetry.space_group_name_H-M   'P 1'
#
loop_
_entity.id
_entity.type
_entity.pdbx_description
1 polymer ?
#
loop_
_entity_poly.entity_id
_entity_poly.type
_entity_poly.pdbx_seq_one_letter_code
_entity_poly.pdbx_strand_id
1 'polypeptide(L)'
;MLLAVAGLDEHALEARIRLLASGDWSSLPPWDRAAFFFARKLSRTPWAIDDKDRETLLAHFGPERALDVIWWACRCHYMTRVADAFQLPLERENVFADLENPKGSNLTPRPGPSEARKK
;
A
#
# COMPACT_ATOMS: atom_id res chain seq x y z
N MET A 1 3.32 -2.64 5.19
CA MET A 1 2.54 -3.55 6.06
C MET A 1 1.35 -4.22 5.38
N LEU A 2 0.52 -3.55 4.57
CA LEU A 2 -0.70 -4.17 4.02
C LEU A 2 -0.47 -5.34 3.04
N LEU A 3 0.62 -5.34 2.25
CA LEU A 3 0.86 -6.39 1.25
C LEU A 3 1.29 -7.74 1.87
N ALA A 4 2.07 -7.72 2.96
CA ALA A 4 2.39 -8.93 3.71
C ALA A 4 1.13 -9.52 4.37
N VAL A 5 0.27 -8.65 4.91
CA VAL A 5 -1.05 -9.05 5.45
C VAL A 5 -1.97 -9.60 4.35
N ALA A 6 -1.83 -9.13 3.11
CA ALA A 6 -2.53 -9.67 1.94
C ALA A 6 -2.02 -11.05 1.47
N GLY A 7 -1.07 -11.67 2.19
CA GLY A 7 -0.61 -13.04 1.94
C GLY A 7 0.56 -13.15 0.96
N LEU A 8 1.22 -12.05 0.59
CA LEU A 8 2.45 -12.12 -0.19
C LEU A 8 3.59 -12.66 0.68
N ASP A 9 4.36 -13.62 0.14
CA ASP A 9 5.64 -14.02 0.72
C ASP A 9 6.69 -12.91 0.57
N GLU A 10 7.83 -13.08 1.23
CA GLU A 10 8.89 -12.06 1.30
C GLU A 10 9.46 -11.71 -0.09
N HIS A 11 9.67 -12.70 -0.96
CA HIS A 11 10.18 -12.47 -2.31
C HIS A 11 9.17 -11.75 -3.20
N ALA A 12 7.90 -12.18 -3.16
CA ALA A 12 6.81 -11.53 -3.88
C ALA A 12 6.58 -10.10 -3.38
N LEU A 13 6.71 -9.87 -2.07
CA LEU A 13 6.61 -8.55 -1.45
C LEU A 13 7.74 -7.63 -1.92
N GLU A 14 8.99 -8.07 -1.86
CA GLU A 14 10.14 -7.30 -2.34
C GLU A 14 10.00 -6.96 -3.83
N ALA A 15 9.63 -7.94 -4.66
CA ALA A 15 9.40 -7.74 -6.08
C ALA A 15 8.29 -6.71 -6.32
N ARG A 16 7.18 -6.81 -5.57
CA ARG A 16 6.06 -5.86 -5.68
C ARG A 16 6.47 -4.46 -5.24
N ILE A 17 7.22 -4.31 -4.16
CA ILE A 17 7.70 -3.00 -3.68
C ILE A 17 8.60 -2.36 -4.74
N ARG A 18 9.55 -3.12 -5.32
CA ARG A 18 10.44 -2.62 -6.38
C ARG A 18 9.66 -2.19 -7.62
N LEU A 19 8.67 -2.98 -8.04
CA LEU A 19 7.80 -2.65 -9.17
C LEU A 19 6.98 -1.37 -8.90
N LEU A 20 6.40 -1.22 -7.71
CA LEU A 20 5.63 -0.03 -7.38
C LEU A 20 6.53 1.22 -7.30
N ALA A 21 7.74 1.08 -6.74
CA ALA A 21 8.71 2.15 -6.60
C ALA A 21 9.35 2.60 -7.93
N SER A 22 9.43 1.72 -8.93
CA SER A 22 10.05 2.06 -10.23
C SER A 22 9.34 3.22 -10.93
N GLY A 23 8.02 3.35 -10.72
CA GLY A 23 7.17 4.28 -11.46
C GLY A 23 6.91 3.88 -12.92
N ASP A 24 7.48 2.77 -13.40
CA ASP A 24 7.11 2.11 -14.64
C ASP A 24 6.18 0.93 -14.33
N TRP A 25 4.93 1.10 -14.72
CA TRP A 25 3.84 0.18 -14.45
C TRP A 25 3.30 -0.46 -15.72
N SER A 26 4.03 -0.37 -16.83
CA SER A 26 3.62 -0.92 -18.13
C SER A 26 3.32 -2.43 -18.08
N SER A 27 4.03 -3.18 -17.23
CA SER A 27 3.85 -4.61 -17.03
C SER A 27 2.63 -4.99 -16.20
N LEU A 28 2.00 -4.02 -15.52
CA LEU A 28 0.81 -4.27 -14.72
C LEU A 28 -0.44 -4.37 -15.59
N PRO A 29 -1.48 -5.10 -15.14
CA PRO A 29 -2.75 -5.16 -15.85
C PRO A 29 -3.39 -3.77 -16.07
N PRO A 30 -4.22 -3.59 -17.11
CA PRO A 30 -4.82 -2.29 -17.43
C PRO A 30 -5.57 -1.63 -16.27
N TRP A 31 -6.32 -2.42 -15.49
CA TRP A 31 -7.08 -1.92 -14.34
C TRP A 31 -6.17 -1.42 -13.22
N ASP A 32 -5.09 -2.15 -12.91
CA ASP A 32 -4.10 -1.74 -11.90
C ASP A 32 -3.41 -0.44 -12.34
N ARG A 33 -3.05 -0.34 -13.62
CA ARG A 33 -2.47 0.89 -14.18
C ARG A 33 -3.42 2.07 -14.04
N ALA A 34 -4.70 1.90 -14.36
CA ALA A 34 -5.69 2.97 -14.21
C ALA A 34 -5.76 3.48 -12.76
N ALA A 35 -5.83 2.58 -11.78
CA ALA A 35 -5.84 2.94 -10.37
C ALA A 35 -4.54 3.61 -9.90
N PHE A 36 -3.38 3.09 -10.30
CA PHE A 36 -2.09 3.64 -9.87
C PHE A 36 -1.76 4.97 -10.53
N PHE A 37 -2.04 5.15 -11.82
CA PHE A 37 -1.88 6.44 -12.49
C PHE A 37 -2.82 7.50 -11.92
N PHE A 38 -4.07 7.13 -11.61
CA PHE A 38 -4.98 8.01 -10.88
C PHE A 38 -4.40 8.44 -9.53
N ALA A 39 -3.99 7.49 -8.69
CA ALA A 39 -3.42 7.79 -7.36
C ALA A 39 -2.15 8.66 -7.45
N ARG A 40 -1.30 8.41 -8.46
CA ARG A 40 -0.10 9.21 -8.73
C ARG A 40 -0.44 10.64 -9.15
N LYS A 41 -1.42 10.82 -10.05
CA LYS A 41 -1.90 12.14 -10.48
C LYS A 41 -2.50 12.90 -9.31
N LEU A 42 -3.37 12.25 -8.53
CA LEU A 42 -3.99 12.83 -7.34
C LEU A 42 -2.96 13.30 -6.31
N SER A 43 -1.87 12.53 -6.12
CA SER A 43 -0.82 12.88 -5.15
C SER A 43 0.10 14.03 -5.62
N ARG A 44 0.25 14.23 -6.93
CA ARG A 44 1.16 15.24 -7.50
C ARG A 44 0.44 16.54 -7.87
N THR A 45 -0.72 16.43 -8.48
CA THR A 45 -1.49 17.52 -9.08
C THR A 45 -2.99 17.30 -8.86
N PRO A 46 -3.47 17.32 -7.60
CA PRO A 46 -4.87 17.06 -7.30
C PRO A 46 -5.84 18.02 -8.01
N TRP A 47 -5.42 19.27 -8.25
CA TRP A 47 -6.20 20.27 -9.00
C TRP A 47 -6.37 19.95 -10.49
N ALA A 48 -5.63 18.97 -11.02
CA ALA A 48 -5.71 18.55 -12.42
C ALA A 48 -6.57 17.29 -12.61
N ILE A 49 -7.16 16.75 -11.54
CA ILE A 49 -8.09 15.63 -11.64
C ILE A 49 -9.36 16.09 -12.34
N ASP A 50 -9.80 15.34 -13.34
CA ASP A 50 -10.93 15.69 -14.20
C ASP A 50 -11.89 14.50 -14.43
N ASP A 51 -12.91 14.73 -15.26
CA ASP A 51 -13.91 13.72 -15.59
C ASP A 51 -13.33 12.51 -16.33
N LYS A 52 -12.26 12.68 -17.13
CA LYS A 52 -11.63 11.57 -17.86
C LYS A 52 -10.95 10.59 -16.91
N ASP A 53 -10.35 11.10 -15.84
CA ASP A 53 -9.78 10.25 -14.80
C ASP A 53 -10.86 9.36 -14.17
N ARG A 54 -12.03 9.96 -13.84
CA ARG A 54 -13.18 9.22 -13.30
C ARG A 54 -13.72 8.20 -14.31
N GLU A 55 -13.93 8.61 -15.55
CA GLU A 55 -14.43 7.74 -16.62
C GLU A 55 -13.53 6.52 -16.86
N THR A 56 -12.21 6.71 -16.81
CA THR A 56 -11.23 5.62 -16.93
C THR A 56 -11.40 4.59 -15.81
N LEU A 57 -11.60 5.05 -14.57
CA LEU A 57 -11.86 4.15 -13.45
C LEU A 57 -13.22 3.43 -13.59
N LEU A 58 -14.26 4.16 -13.99
CA LEU A 58 -15.59 3.59 -14.24
C LEU A 58 -15.55 2.49 -15.30
N ALA A 59 -14.77 2.67 -16.36
CA ALA A 59 -14.65 1.68 -17.43
C ALA A 59 -14.01 0.36 -16.97
N HIS A 60 -13.09 0.40 -16.00
CA HIS A 60 -12.42 -0.81 -15.49
C HIS A 60 -13.11 -1.44 -14.29
N PHE A 61 -13.73 -0.64 -13.44
CA PHE A 61 -14.18 -1.09 -12.12
C PHE A 61 -15.70 -1.00 -11.93
N GLY A 62 -16.41 -0.26 -12.78
CA GLY A 62 -17.80 0.09 -12.53
C GLY A 62 -17.96 1.16 -11.43
N PRO A 63 -19.19 1.61 -11.14
CA PRO A 63 -19.45 2.77 -10.29
C PRO A 63 -18.98 2.62 -8.85
N GLU A 64 -19.32 1.51 -8.20
CA GLU A 64 -19.03 1.30 -6.77
C GLU A 64 -17.52 1.16 -6.52
N ARG A 65 -16.86 0.29 -7.31
CA ARG A 65 -15.43 0.03 -7.14
C ARG A 65 -14.56 1.19 -7.63
N ALA A 66 -15.01 1.98 -8.60
CA ALA A 66 -14.33 3.24 -8.94
C ALA A 66 -14.35 4.22 -7.77
N LEU A 67 -15.48 4.33 -7.06
CA LEU A 67 -15.58 5.15 -5.86
C LEU A 67 -14.65 4.63 -4.75
N ASP A 68 -14.56 3.31 -4.55
CA ASP A 68 -13.62 2.72 -3.60
C ASP A 68 -12.17 3.13 -3.90
N VAL A 69 -11.76 3.08 -5.17
CA VAL A 69 -10.40 3.49 -5.60
C VAL A 69 -10.17 4.97 -5.31
N ILE A 70 -11.11 5.84 -5.67
CA ILE A 70 -11.01 7.29 -5.43
C ILE A 70 -10.92 7.58 -3.94
N TRP A 71 -11.85 7.04 -3.17
CA TRP A 71 -11.91 7.24 -1.72
C TRP A 71 -10.65 6.75 -1.02
N TRP A 72 -10.16 5.55 -1.39
CA TRP A 72 -8.95 4.99 -0.80
C TRP A 72 -7.70 5.80 -1.13
N ALA A 73 -7.58 6.31 -2.37
CA ALA A 73 -6.47 7.16 -2.76
C ALA A 73 -6.47 8.49 -1.98
N CYS A 74 -7.64 9.13 -1.83
CA CYS A 74 -7.81 10.31 -0.99
C CYS A 74 -7.43 10.05 0.47
N ARG A 75 -7.89 8.93 1.03
CA ARG A 75 -7.58 8.53 2.41
C ARG A 75 -6.08 8.34 2.63
N CYS A 76 -5.41 7.66 1.70
CA CYS A 76 -3.95 7.49 1.76
C CYS A 76 -3.24 8.85 1.74
N HIS A 77 -3.64 9.74 0.83
CA HIS A 77 -3.03 11.07 0.73
C HIS A 77 -3.24 11.92 1.99
N TYR A 78 -4.44 11.85 2.59
CA TYR A 78 -4.72 12.49 3.87
C TYR A 78 -3.75 12.02 4.97
N MET A 79 -3.55 10.70 5.11
CA MET A 79 -2.65 10.15 6.12
C MET A 79 -1.20 10.60 5.91
N THR A 80 -0.73 10.68 4.67
CA THR A 80 0.60 11.22 4.37
C THR A 80 0.71 12.67 4.83
N ARG A 81 -0.27 13.53 4.52
CA ARG A 81 -0.23 14.93 4.96
C ARG A 81 -0.28 15.09 6.48
N VAL A 82 -1.06 14.26 7.18
CA VAL A 82 -1.09 14.24 8.64
C VAL A 82 0.28 13.84 9.19
N ALA A 83 0.86 12.74 8.69
CA ALA A 83 2.18 12.28 9.13
C ALA A 83 3.27 13.34 8.90
N ASP A 84 3.26 13.98 7.73
CA ASP A 84 4.21 15.05 7.39
C ASP A 84 4.03 16.29 8.29
N ALA A 85 2.79 16.71 8.55
CA ALA A 85 2.49 17.90 9.35
C ALA A 85 2.92 17.75 10.82
N PHE A 86 2.79 16.54 11.38
CA PHE A 86 3.25 16.24 12.74
C PHE A 86 4.69 15.73 12.79
N GLN A 87 5.36 15.61 11.64
CA GLN A 87 6.70 15.04 11.52
C GLN A 87 6.84 13.72 12.27
N LEU A 88 5.85 12.84 12.11
CA LEU A 88 5.83 11.57 12.84
C LEU A 88 7.07 10.75 12.45
N PRO A 89 7.95 10.41 13.41
CA PRO A 89 9.11 9.58 13.11
C PRO A 89 8.64 8.16 12.78
N LEU A 90 9.30 7.52 11.83
CA LEU A 90 9.06 6.11 11.57
C LEU A 90 9.45 5.30 12.81
N GLU A 91 8.55 4.44 13.26
CA GLU A 91 8.77 3.55 14.38
C GLU A 91 9.94 2.59 14.07
N ARG A 92 10.87 2.46 15.01
CA ARG A 92 12.02 1.55 14.88
C ARG A 92 11.65 0.10 15.18
N GLU A 93 10.61 -0.10 15.98
CA GLU A 93 10.17 -1.38 16.50
C GLU A 93 8.65 -1.51 16.30
N ASN A 94 8.17 -2.73 16.15
CA ASN A 94 6.73 -2.99 16.04
C ASN A 94 6.06 -2.79 17.40
N VAL A 95 5.32 -1.69 17.56
CA VAL A 95 4.58 -1.36 18.80
C VAL A 95 3.45 -2.36 19.13
N PHE A 96 3.14 -3.28 18.21
CA PHE A 96 2.17 -4.36 18.40
C PHE A 96 2.82 -5.74 18.61
N ALA A 97 4.16 -5.83 18.77
CA ALA A 97 4.85 -7.11 18.97
C ALA A 97 4.30 -7.90 20.17
N ASP A 98 3.88 -7.21 21.23
CA ASP A 98 3.27 -7.83 22.41
C ASP A 98 1.90 -8.46 22.14
N LEU A 99 1.18 -8.04 21.09
CA LEU A 99 -0.08 -8.65 20.67
C LEU A 99 0.12 -9.91 19.83
N GLU A 100 1.26 -10.03 19.13
CA GLU A 100 1.63 -11.24 18.39
C GLU A 100 2.06 -12.36 19.34
N ASN A 101 2.68 -12.01 20.49
CA ASN A 101 3.07 -12.94 21.55
C ASN A 101 2.64 -12.40 22.92
N PRO A 102 1.35 -12.55 23.31
CA PRO A 102 0.91 -12.13 24.63
C PRO A 102 1.68 -12.90 25.70
N LYS A 103 2.24 -12.21 26.70
CA LYS A 103 2.99 -12.82 27.80
C LYS A 103 2.17 -13.97 28.41
N GLY A 104 2.61 -15.21 28.20
CA GLY A 104 1.88 -16.43 28.58
C GLY A 104 1.44 -17.33 27.40
N SER A 105 1.64 -16.89 26.16
CA SER A 105 1.44 -17.70 24.96
C SER A 105 2.61 -18.67 24.77
N ASN A 106 2.35 -19.98 24.87
CA ASN A 106 3.29 -21.04 24.48
C ASN A 106 3.42 -21.18 22.94
N LEU A 107 2.95 -20.20 22.17
CA LEU A 107 3.15 -20.21 20.72
C LEU A 107 4.59 -19.80 20.45
N THR A 108 5.35 -20.72 19.87
CA THR A 108 6.68 -20.42 19.33
C THR A 108 6.59 -19.22 18.38
N PRO A 109 7.36 -18.14 18.59
CA PRO A 109 7.42 -17.02 17.67
C PRO A 109 7.73 -17.52 16.26
N ARG A 110 7.03 -17.01 15.24
CA ARG A 110 7.52 -17.21 13.87
C ARG A 110 8.87 -16.51 13.77
N PRO A 111 9.91 -17.17 13.25
CA PRO A 111 11.22 -16.54 13.11
C PRO A 111 11.07 -15.31 12.21
N GLY A 112 11.60 -14.18 12.69
CA GLY A 112 11.64 -12.95 11.92
C GLY A 112 12.54 -13.11 10.69
N PRO A 113 12.38 -12.26 9.66
CA PRO A 113 13.10 -12.40 8.39
C PRO A 113 14.64 -12.37 8.51
N SER A 114 15.20 -11.77 9.57
CA SER A 114 16.66 -11.81 9.79
C SER A 114 17.19 -13.14 10.35
N GLU A 115 16.34 -13.95 11.00
CA GLU A 115 16.75 -15.23 11.60
C GLU A 115 16.71 -16.39 10.61
N ALA A 116 15.89 -16.30 9.56
CA ALA A 116 15.83 -17.28 8.47
C ALA A 116 17.12 -17.31 7.62
N ARG A 117 17.94 -16.26 7.65
CA ARG A 117 19.21 -16.16 6.89
C ARG A 117 20.42 -16.88 7.52
N LYS A 118 20.25 -17.54 8.68
CA LYS A 118 21.35 -18.20 9.40
C LYS A 118 21.30 -19.74 9.36
N LYS A 119 20.49 -20.35 8.50
CA LYS A 119 20.50 -21.81 8.29
C LYS A 119 20.57 -22.16 6.82
#